data_AF-A0A2N1MNJ3-F1
#
_entry.id   AF-A0A2N1MNJ3-F1
#
_cell.length_a   1.000
_cell.length_b   1.000
_cell.length_c   1.000
_cell.angle_alpha   90.00
_cell.angle_beta   90.00
_cell.angle_gamma   90.00
#
_symmetry.space_group_name_H-M   'P 1'
#
loop_
_entity.id
_entity.type
_entity.pdbx_description
1 polymer ?
#
loop_
_entity_poly.entity_id
_entity_poly.type
_entity_poly.pdbx_seq_one_letter_code
_entity_poly.pdbx_strand_id
1 'polypeptide(L)'
;MSLFKLFIENEVNLHTLEIKVTDPYFHTCFYNILGLILQNPNFIHNIRNLKFYAISNNIKNILIEDRIIQIINLHQNLKTILLESVHVVHCSSLSDFIQQIITLTKPFKLKSLFINEILQIESIQFLLQKSGDYLENFGYRFDLDYNLSLKKQQLLELITKYCKNIKFLDLYGIDNLIIYPIINLIENVKQNLSYLSISTCNNNPLTWEDYFYSSYGDTECSSIILQNLGQTLPSKLEYLHLSLHHIKTSDFEIFLKNSQDTFIKKLLIYHRESQDILPTVKEYIMKKERVKYLAIGEPFFDASTIIYCNGKMK
;
A
#
# COMPACT_ATOMS: atom_id res chain seq x y z
N MET A 1 -34.83 0.62 -12.14
CA MET A 1 -33.80 0.22 -13.12
C MET A 1 -32.46 0.77 -12.65
N SER A 2 -31.39 -0.03 -12.56
CA SER A 2 -30.06 0.54 -12.26
C SER A 2 -29.46 1.16 -13.54
N LEU A 3 -28.62 2.19 -13.41
CA LEU A 3 -27.93 2.83 -14.54
C LEU A 3 -27.20 1.81 -15.42
N PHE A 4 -26.61 0.78 -14.79
CA PHE A 4 -25.91 -0.28 -15.51
C PHE A 4 -26.84 -1.13 -16.39
N LYS A 5 -28.06 -1.43 -15.92
CA LYS A 5 -29.07 -2.11 -16.75
C LYS A 5 -29.48 -1.26 -17.94
N LEU A 6 -29.63 0.05 -17.73
CA LEU A 6 -29.92 0.99 -18.82
C LEU A 6 -28.81 0.96 -19.90
N PHE A 7 -27.53 0.91 -19.50
CA PHE A 7 -26.43 0.83 -20.46
C PHE A 7 -26.43 -0.46 -21.28
N ILE A 8 -26.77 -1.59 -20.65
CA ILE A 8 -26.90 -2.88 -21.34
C ILE A 8 -28.10 -2.85 -22.30
N GLU A 9 -29.27 -2.41 -21.83
CA GLU A 9 -30.51 -2.36 -22.63
C GLU A 9 -30.40 -1.41 -23.83
N ASN A 10 -29.61 -0.35 -23.72
CA ASN A 10 -29.39 0.62 -24.80
C ASN A 10 -28.13 0.34 -25.64
N GLU A 11 -27.47 -0.81 -25.45
CA GLU A 11 -26.27 -1.22 -26.20
C GLU A 11 -25.17 -0.13 -26.25
N VAL A 12 -24.94 0.55 -25.13
CA VAL A 12 -24.02 1.70 -25.07
C VAL A 12 -22.60 1.26 -25.45
N ASN A 13 -22.02 1.91 -26.46
CA ASN A 13 -20.66 1.62 -26.91
C ASN A 13 -19.63 2.40 -26.08
N LEU A 14 -18.92 1.70 -25.18
CA LEU A 14 -17.89 2.27 -24.31
C LEU A 14 -16.48 1.88 -24.77
N HIS A 15 -15.56 2.83 -24.76
CA HIS A 15 -14.13 2.54 -24.95
C HIS A 15 -13.42 2.12 -23.66
N THR A 16 -13.86 2.66 -22.52
CA THR A 16 -13.34 2.37 -21.18
C THR A 16 -14.52 2.21 -20.24
N LEU A 17 -14.48 1.18 -19.40
CA LEU A 17 -15.42 0.99 -18.30
C LEU A 17 -14.64 0.87 -17.00
N GLU A 18 -14.94 1.78 -16.08
CA GLU A 18 -14.36 1.81 -14.75
C GLU A 18 -15.45 1.56 -13.72
N ILE A 19 -15.26 0.55 -12.88
CA ILE A 19 -16.20 0.18 -11.82
C ILE A 19 -15.46 0.29 -10.51
N LYS A 20 -15.84 1.29 -9.71
CA LYS A 20 -15.20 1.62 -8.45
C LYS A 20 -16.18 1.53 -7.30
N VAL A 21 -15.89 0.67 -6.33
CA VAL A 21 -16.64 0.58 -5.08
C VAL A 21 -15.68 0.82 -3.93
N THR A 22 -15.76 2.02 -3.36
CA THR A 22 -14.87 2.51 -2.30
C THR A 22 -15.34 2.21 -0.89
N ASP A 23 -16.58 1.78 -0.74
CA ASP A 23 -17.18 1.52 0.56
C ASP A 23 -17.37 0.01 0.75
N PRO A 24 -16.76 -0.58 1.79
CA PRO A 24 -16.85 -2.02 2.06
C PRO A 24 -18.28 -2.50 2.39
N TYR A 25 -19.23 -1.61 2.66
CA TYR A 25 -20.63 -2.00 2.84
C TYR A 25 -21.38 -2.20 1.50
N PHE A 26 -20.81 -1.79 0.37
CA PHE A 26 -21.44 -1.88 -0.96
C PHE A 26 -20.91 -3.03 -1.84
N HIS A 27 -20.24 -4.04 -1.27
CA HIS A 27 -19.79 -5.23 -2.03
C HIS A 27 -20.92 -5.92 -2.80
N THR A 28 -22.15 -5.92 -2.28
CA THR A 28 -23.32 -6.50 -2.97
C THR A 28 -23.64 -5.77 -4.28
N CYS A 29 -23.44 -4.45 -4.34
CA CYS A 29 -23.61 -3.68 -5.56
C CYS A 29 -22.58 -4.08 -6.61
N PHE A 30 -21.30 -4.18 -6.20
CA PHE A 30 -20.22 -4.63 -7.07
C PHE A 30 -20.50 -6.03 -7.62
N TYR A 31 -20.83 -6.97 -6.73
CA TYR A 31 -21.16 -8.34 -7.09
C TYR A 31 -22.31 -8.42 -8.11
N ASN A 32 -23.36 -7.62 -7.90
CA ASN A 32 -24.50 -7.56 -8.80
C ASN A 32 -24.13 -6.99 -10.17
N ILE A 33 -23.29 -5.93 -10.22
CA ILE A 33 -22.79 -5.36 -11.48
C ILE A 33 -21.99 -6.40 -12.26
N LEU A 34 -21.06 -7.10 -11.60
CA LEU A 34 -20.30 -8.19 -12.24
C LEU A 34 -21.23 -9.30 -12.73
N GLY A 35 -22.26 -9.65 -11.95
CA GLY A 35 -23.29 -10.60 -12.36
C GLY A 35 -24.05 -10.17 -13.61
N LEU A 36 -24.39 -8.88 -13.73
CA LEU A 36 -25.04 -8.33 -14.91
C LEU A 36 -24.13 -8.37 -16.14
N ILE A 37 -22.83 -8.09 -15.98
CA ILE A 37 -21.86 -8.21 -17.07
C ILE A 37 -21.79 -9.66 -17.56
N LEU A 38 -21.70 -10.62 -16.64
CA LEU A 38 -21.62 -12.04 -16.98
C LEU A 38 -22.87 -12.56 -17.70
N GLN A 39 -24.04 -12.01 -17.36
CA GLN A 39 -25.29 -12.30 -18.07
C GLN A 39 -25.36 -11.66 -19.45
N ASN A 40 -24.55 -10.62 -19.71
CA ASN A 40 -24.59 -9.82 -20.94
C ASN A 40 -23.17 -9.60 -21.52
N PRO A 41 -22.45 -10.68 -21.90
CA PRO A 41 -21.03 -10.59 -22.28
C PRO A 41 -20.79 -9.71 -23.52
N ASN A 42 -21.78 -9.53 -24.39
CA ASN A 42 -21.69 -8.64 -25.55
C ASN A 42 -21.46 -7.17 -25.14
N PHE A 43 -21.93 -6.76 -23.96
CA PHE A 43 -21.76 -5.40 -23.45
C PHE A 43 -20.28 -5.02 -23.33
N ILE A 44 -19.44 -5.97 -22.91
CA ILE A 44 -18.02 -5.70 -22.73
C ILE A 44 -17.23 -5.87 -24.03
N HIS A 45 -17.73 -6.59 -25.04
CA HIS A 45 -16.95 -7.04 -26.21
C HIS A 45 -16.12 -5.96 -26.93
N ASN A 46 -16.59 -4.70 -26.97
CA ASN A 46 -15.91 -3.57 -27.63
C ASN A 46 -15.09 -2.69 -26.68
N ILE A 47 -15.13 -2.96 -25.38
CA ILE A 47 -14.43 -2.20 -24.35
C ILE A 47 -12.94 -2.51 -24.45
N ARG A 48 -12.11 -1.47 -24.59
CA ARG A 48 -10.66 -1.65 -24.70
C ARG A 48 -9.97 -1.68 -23.34
N ASN A 49 -10.51 -0.95 -22.37
CA ASN A 49 -9.97 -0.84 -21.02
C ASN A 49 -11.06 -1.17 -20.00
N LEU A 50 -10.91 -2.28 -19.30
CA LEU A 50 -11.73 -2.64 -18.14
C LEU A 50 -10.95 -2.36 -16.87
N LYS A 51 -11.46 -1.47 -16.03
CA LYS A 51 -10.84 -1.08 -14.76
C LYS A 51 -11.77 -1.45 -13.62
N PHE A 52 -11.26 -2.26 -12.70
CA PHE A 52 -11.97 -2.65 -11.49
C PHE A 52 -11.23 -2.11 -10.27
N TYR A 53 -11.97 -1.45 -9.38
CA TYR A 53 -11.51 -1.11 -8.04
C TYR A 53 -12.44 -1.80 -7.04
N ALA A 54 -11.91 -2.87 -6.44
CA ALA A 54 -12.56 -3.62 -5.38
C ALA A 54 -11.70 -3.52 -4.12
N ILE A 55 -12.31 -3.00 -3.06
CA ILE A 55 -11.84 -3.24 -1.69
C ILE A 55 -12.45 -4.59 -1.29
N SER A 56 -11.71 -5.39 -0.54
CA SER A 56 -12.00 -6.80 -0.28
C SER A 56 -11.85 -6.98 1.22
N ASN A 57 -12.92 -7.25 2.00
CA ASN A 57 -12.82 -7.36 3.46
C ASN A 57 -13.43 -8.63 4.12
N ASN A 58 -14.06 -9.58 3.39
CA ASN A 58 -14.70 -10.81 3.94
C ASN A 58 -14.96 -11.96 2.92
N ILE A 59 -15.44 -13.13 3.35
CA ILE A 59 -15.75 -14.34 2.53
C ILE A 59 -16.54 -14.09 1.21
N LYS A 60 -17.37 -13.05 1.13
CA LYS A 60 -18.08 -12.65 -0.12
C LYS A 60 -17.12 -12.23 -1.26
N ASN A 61 -15.84 -12.06 -0.97
CA ASN A 61 -14.78 -11.64 -1.88
C ASN A 61 -14.36 -12.72 -2.88
N ILE A 62 -14.34 -14.00 -2.47
CA ILE A 62 -13.99 -15.13 -3.37
C ILE A 62 -14.90 -15.10 -4.60
N LEU A 63 -16.19 -14.86 -4.36
CA LEU A 63 -17.19 -14.78 -5.43
C LEU A 63 -17.03 -13.53 -6.33
N ILE A 64 -16.37 -12.48 -5.87
CA ILE A 64 -16.08 -11.27 -6.66
C ILE A 64 -14.87 -11.52 -7.57
N GLU A 65 -13.78 -12.08 -7.02
CA GLU A 65 -12.56 -12.42 -7.75
C GLU A 65 -12.87 -13.39 -8.91
N ASP A 66 -13.61 -14.47 -8.61
CA ASP A 66 -14.06 -15.45 -9.61
C ASP A 66 -14.86 -14.79 -10.74
N ARG A 67 -15.75 -13.85 -10.42
CA ARG A 67 -16.54 -13.13 -11.42
C ARG A 67 -15.69 -12.18 -12.26
N ILE A 68 -14.74 -11.46 -11.67
CA ILE A 68 -13.80 -10.61 -12.43
C ILE A 68 -13.04 -11.46 -13.44
N ILE A 69 -12.59 -12.64 -13.04
CA ILE A 69 -11.85 -13.54 -13.93
C ILE A 69 -12.75 -14.12 -15.02
N GLN A 70 -13.97 -14.53 -14.70
CA GLN A 70 -14.94 -14.94 -15.71
C GLN A 70 -15.20 -13.83 -16.73
N ILE A 71 -15.35 -12.57 -16.28
CA ILE A 71 -15.53 -11.40 -17.15
C ILE A 71 -14.30 -11.20 -18.05
N ILE A 72 -13.10 -11.30 -17.47
CA ILE A 72 -11.84 -11.23 -18.22
C ILE A 72 -11.79 -12.32 -19.29
N ASN A 73 -12.16 -13.55 -18.97
CA ASN A 73 -12.12 -14.69 -19.88
C ASN A 73 -13.16 -14.59 -21.01
N LEU A 74 -14.34 -14.04 -20.75
CA LEU A 74 -15.39 -13.85 -21.75
C LEU A 74 -15.03 -12.79 -22.80
N HIS A 75 -14.04 -11.94 -22.52
CA HIS A 75 -13.74 -10.81 -23.37
C HIS A 75 -12.70 -11.13 -24.46
N GLN A 76 -13.17 -11.57 -25.62
CA GLN A 76 -12.31 -12.05 -26.72
C GLN A 76 -11.39 -10.99 -27.37
N ASN A 77 -11.74 -9.68 -27.26
CA ASN A 77 -11.06 -8.58 -27.97
C ASN A 77 -10.16 -7.66 -27.12
N LEU A 78 -9.84 -7.99 -25.86
CA LEU A 78 -8.91 -7.13 -25.10
C LEU A 78 -7.52 -7.20 -25.74
N LYS A 79 -7.06 -6.07 -26.28
CA LYS A 79 -5.64 -5.89 -26.66
C LYS A 79 -4.76 -5.91 -25.41
N THR A 80 -5.27 -5.39 -24.30
CA THR A 80 -4.61 -5.28 -23.00
C THR A 80 -5.65 -5.28 -21.89
N ILE A 81 -5.42 -6.04 -20.82
CA ILE A 81 -6.20 -5.97 -19.59
C ILE A 81 -5.46 -5.04 -18.63
N LEU A 82 -6.12 -3.97 -18.17
CA LEU A 82 -5.55 -3.02 -17.22
C LEU A 82 -6.37 -3.00 -15.94
N LEU A 83 -5.93 -3.75 -14.94
CA LEU A 83 -6.44 -3.60 -13.58
C LEU A 83 -5.73 -2.42 -12.92
N GLU A 84 -6.48 -1.35 -12.63
CA GLU A 84 -5.90 -0.17 -11.98
C GLU A 84 -5.53 -0.44 -10.52
N SER A 85 -6.26 -1.31 -9.85
CA SER A 85 -5.95 -1.64 -8.48
C SER A 85 -6.57 -2.96 -8.07
N VAL A 86 -5.78 -3.77 -7.38
CA VAL A 86 -6.27 -4.90 -6.59
C VAL A 86 -5.85 -4.63 -5.16
N HIS A 87 -6.83 -4.38 -4.29
CA HIS A 87 -6.60 -4.26 -2.85
C HIS A 87 -7.01 -5.59 -2.22
N VAL A 88 -6.02 -6.35 -1.76
CA VAL A 88 -6.21 -7.66 -1.15
C VAL A 88 -6.10 -7.51 0.36
N VAL A 89 -7.24 -7.47 1.03
CA VAL A 89 -7.30 -7.34 2.48
C VAL A 89 -8.00 -8.58 3.03
N HIS A 90 -7.28 -9.41 3.78
CA HIS A 90 -7.83 -10.65 4.36
C HIS A 90 -8.50 -11.59 3.33
N CYS A 91 -7.84 -11.84 2.19
CA CYS A 91 -8.23 -12.95 1.31
C CYS A 91 -7.55 -14.25 1.77
N SER A 92 -8.20 -15.38 1.53
CA SER A 92 -7.58 -16.71 1.58
C SER A 92 -7.31 -17.25 0.17
N SER A 93 -7.61 -16.45 -0.87
CA SER A 93 -7.75 -16.84 -2.27
C SER A 93 -6.79 -16.14 -3.23
N LEU A 94 -5.89 -15.27 -2.76
CA LEU A 94 -5.01 -14.55 -3.69
C LEU A 94 -4.11 -15.49 -4.48
N SER A 95 -3.72 -16.63 -3.90
CA SER A 95 -3.00 -17.67 -4.65
C SER A 95 -3.83 -18.18 -5.84
N ASP A 96 -5.12 -18.42 -5.66
CA ASP A 96 -6.03 -18.86 -6.73
C ASP A 96 -6.25 -17.76 -7.77
N PHE A 97 -6.42 -16.51 -7.33
CA PHE A 97 -6.53 -15.34 -8.21
C PHE A 97 -5.25 -15.16 -9.05
N ILE A 98 -4.08 -15.29 -8.43
CA ILE A 98 -2.78 -15.22 -9.11
C ILE A 98 -2.65 -16.36 -10.12
N GLN A 99 -2.98 -17.60 -9.76
CA GLN A 99 -2.93 -18.74 -10.69
C GLN A 99 -3.81 -18.46 -11.91
N GLN A 100 -5.02 -17.95 -11.69
CA GLN A 100 -5.92 -17.58 -12.78
C GLN A 100 -5.34 -16.45 -13.65
N ILE A 101 -4.73 -15.41 -13.07
CA ILE A 101 -4.01 -14.37 -13.84
C ILE A 101 -2.87 -14.97 -14.66
N ILE A 102 -2.09 -15.89 -14.09
CA ILE A 102 -0.94 -16.52 -14.77
C ILE A 102 -1.40 -17.26 -16.02
N THR A 103 -2.59 -17.89 -15.99
CA THR A 103 -3.15 -18.59 -17.15
C THR A 103 -3.66 -17.67 -18.26
N LEU A 104 -3.75 -16.36 -18.03
CA LEU A 104 -4.19 -15.41 -19.05
C LEU A 104 -3.17 -15.33 -20.19
N THR A 105 -3.63 -15.58 -21.40
CA THR A 105 -2.82 -15.47 -22.63
C THR A 105 -2.68 -14.02 -23.11
N LYS A 106 -3.51 -13.09 -22.60
CA LYS A 106 -3.50 -11.68 -22.97
C LYS A 106 -2.58 -10.85 -22.05
N PRO A 107 -2.04 -9.71 -22.52
CA PRO A 107 -1.24 -8.83 -21.67
C PRO A 107 -2.08 -8.33 -20.49
N PHE A 108 -1.55 -8.54 -19.29
CA PHE A 108 -2.16 -8.13 -18.03
C PHE A 108 -1.28 -7.09 -17.35
N LYS A 109 -1.88 -5.97 -16.93
CA LYS A 109 -1.20 -4.88 -16.25
C LYS A 109 -1.92 -4.58 -14.95
N LEU A 110 -1.20 -4.64 -13.84
CA LEU A 110 -1.65 -4.23 -12.52
C LEU A 110 -0.93 -2.95 -12.10
N LYS A 111 -1.68 -1.90 -11.73
CA LYS A 111 -1.09 -0.63 -11.25
C LYS A 111 -0.99 -0.51 -9.74
N SER A 112 -1.87 -1.18 -8.99
CA SER A 112 -1.87 -1.10 -7.53
C SER A 112 -2.04 -2.48 -6.92
N LEU A 113 -1.21 -2.81 -5.94
CA LEU A 113 -1.23 -4.09 -5.22
C LEU A 113 -1.03 -3.84 -3.72
N PHE A 114 -2.05 -4.13 -2.92
CA PHE A 114 -1.98 -4.07 -1.46
C PHE A 114 -2.27 -5.44 -0.90
N ILE A 115 -1.39 -5.94 -0.02
CA ILE A 115 -1.45 -7.31 0.51
C ILE A 115 -1.47 -7.27 2.04
N ASN A 116 -2.44 -7.95 2.62
CA ASN A 116 -2.61 -8.13 4.06
C ASN A 116 -2.92 -9.61 4.37
N GLU A 117 -2.07 -10.51 3.87
CA GLU A 117 -2.10 -11.96 4.09
C GLU A 117 -0.72 -12.59 3.83
N ILE A 118 -0.54 -13.84 4.27
CA ILE A 118 0.66 -14.66 4.02
C ILE A 118 0.53 -15.30 2.64
N LEU A 119 1.50 -15.06 1.76
CA LEU A 119 1.50 -15.57 0.39
C LEU A 119 2.63 -16.55 0.12
N GLN A 120 2.39 -17.44 -0.85
CA GLN A 120 3.45 -18.24 -1.45
C GLN A 120 4.34 -17.35 -2.32
N ILE A 121 5.66 -17.49 -2.16
CA ILE A 121 6.63 -16.60 -2.78
C ILE A 121 6.62 -16.75 -4.31
N GLU A 122 6.36 -17.96 -4.79
CA GLU A 122 6.24 -18.31 -6.20
C GLU A 122 5.08 -17.54 -6.86
N SER A 123 3.92 -17.49 -6.20
CA SER A 123 2.74 -16.77 -6.68
C SER A 123 3.05 -15.27 -6.86
N ILE A 124 3.65 -14.63 -5.85
CA ILE A 124 4.04 -13.22 -5.96
C ILE A 124 5.05 -13.03 -7.08
N GLN A 125 6.07 -13.89 -7.17
CA GLN A 125 7.09 -13.78 -8.21
C GLN A 125 6.47 -13.76 -9.61
N PHE A 126 5.52 -14.65 -9.91
CA PHE A 126 4.85 -14.68 -11.20
C PHE A 126 4.01 -13.42 -11.46
N LEU A 127 3.26 -12.94 -10.46
CA LEU A 127 2.49 -11.70 -10.58
C LEU A 127 3.41 -10.50 -10.90
N LEU A 128 4.53 -10.39 -10.17
CA LEU A 128 5.52 -9.34 -10.37
C LEU A 128 6.25 -9.45 -11.72
N GLN A 129 6.51 -10.65 -12.23
CA GLN A 129 7.06 -10.83 -13.58
C GLN A 129 6.12 -10.32 -14.69
N LYS A 130 4.81 -10.44 -14.49
CA LYS A 130 3.80 -9.98 -15.46
C LYS A 130 3.51 -8.48 -15.36
N SER A 131 3.52 -7.95 -14.14
CA SER A 131 2.98 -6.62 -13.86
C SER A 131 3.87 -5.68 -13.06
N GLY A 132 5.03 -6.13 -12.58
CA GLY A 132 5.93 -5.34 -11.73
C GLY A 132 6.32 -3.99 -12.34
N ASP A 133 6.64 -3.97 -13.63
CA ASP A 133 6.99 -2.74 -14.36
C ASP A 133 5.80 -1.76 -14.50
N TYR A 134 4.57 -2.20 -14.26
CA TYR A 134 3.37 -1.34 -14.30
C TYR A 134 2.88 -0.92 -12.92
N LEU A 135 3.41 -1.51 -11.84
CA LEU A 135 3.00 -1.16 -10.49
C LEU A 135 3.46 0.26 -10.15
N GLU A 136 2.48 1.07 -9.75
CA GLU A 136 2.64 2.44 -9.27
C GLU A 136 2.35 2.54 -7.76
N ASN A 137 1.51 1.66 -7.22
CA ASN A 137 1.15 1.65 -5.80
C ASN A 137 1.37 0.25 -5.21
N PHE A 138 2.12 0.15 -4.13
CA PHE A 138 2.38 -1.11 -3.47
C PHE A 138 2.24 -0.97 -1.96
N GLY A 139 1.64 -1.97 -1.32
CA GLY A 139 1.71 -2.10 0.13
C GLY A 139 1.66 -3.53 0.62
N TYR A 140 2.31 -3.77 1.77
CA TYR A 140 2.42 -5.09 2.36
C TYR A 140 2.45 -5.01 3.89
N ARG A 141 1.79 -5.98 4.54
CA ARG A 141 1.75 -6.13 5.99
C ARG A 141 2.63 -7.29 6.48
N PHE A 142 3.77 -6.99 7.09
CA PHE A 142 4.80 -7.96 7.51
C PHE A 142 4.59 -8.58 8.90
N ASP A 143 3.74 -8.02 9.75
CA ASP A 143 3.47 -8.54 11.11
C ASP A 143 2.52 -9.74 11.13
N LEU A 144 2.03 -10.20 9.97
CA LEU A 144 1.29 -11.46 9.87
C LEU A 144 2.21 -12.68 9.76
N ASP A 145 3.47 -12.48 9.36
CA ASP A 145 4.44 -13.52 9.02
C ASP A 145 5.42 -13.80 10.18
N TYR A 146 4.92 -14.30 11.31
CA TYR A 146 5.68 -14.42 12.56
C TYR A 146 6.92 -15.35 12.53
N ASN A 147 7.04 -16.27 11.55
CA ASN A 147 8.12 -17.27 11.51
C ASN A 147 8.84 -17.38 10.15
N LEU A 148 8.76 -16.36 9.29
CA LEU A 148 9.15 -16.45 7.88
C LEU A 148 10.12 -15.35 7.44
N SER A 149 11.12 -15.01 8.26
CA SER A 149 12.09 -13.94 7.98
C SER A 149 12.75 -14.06 6.60
N LEU A 150 13.14 -15.27 6.19
CA LEU A 150 13.70 -15.53 4.87
C LEU A 150 12.72 -15.20 3.74
N LYS A 151 11.43 -15.52 3.90
CA LYS A 151 10.42 -15.20 2.88
C LYS A 151 10.16 -13.70 2.79
N LYS A 152 10.16 -12.97 3.92
CA LYS A 152 10.04 -11.51 3.90
C LYS A 152 11.18 -10.85 3.11
N GLN A 153 12.41 -11.34 3.29
CA GLN A 153 13.58 -10.88 2.53
C GLN A 153 13.45 -11.22 1.04
N GLN A 154 13.14 -12.47 0.70
CA GLN A 154 12.90 -12.89 -0.69
C GLN A 154 11.81 -12.06 -1.37
N LEU A 155 10.72 -11.75 -0.65
CA LEU A 155 9.65 -10.90 -1.15
C LEU A 155 10.17 -9.51 -1.51
N LEU A 156 10.93 -8.88 -0.61
CA LEU A 156 11.51 -7.55 -0.84
C LEU A 156 12.52 -7.56 -1.99
N GLU A 157 13.30 -8.62 -2.15
CA GLU A 157 14.19 -8.81 -3.30
C GLU A 157 13.42 -8.89 -4.61
N LEU A 158 12.33 -9.65 -4.65
CA LEU A 158 11.46 -9.76 -5.83
C LEU A 158 10.80 -8.41 -6.18
N ILE A 159 10.27 -7.71 -5.17
CA ILE A 159 9.67 -6.38 -5.38
C ILE A 159 10.74 -5.42 -5.93
N THR A 160 11.91 -5.37 -5.31
CA THR A 160 13.03 -4.52 -5.76
C THR A 160 13.46 -4.87 -7.19
N LYS A 161 13.47 -6.16 -7.54
CA LYS A 161 13.85 -6.65 -8.87
C LYS A 161 12.85 -6.20 -9.94
N TYR A 162 11.56 -6.42 -9.73
CA TYR A 162 10.54 -6.27 -10.78
C TYR A 162 9.77 -4.95 -10.73
N CYS A 163 9.75 -4.22 -9.61
CA CYS A 163 8.95 -3.00 -9.46
C CYS A 163 9.84 -1.76 -9.51
N LYS A 164 9.86 -1.07 -10.65
CA LYS A 164 10.68 0.15 -10.84
C LYS A 164 9.89 1.46 -10.80
N ASN A 165 8.56 1.40 -10.95
CA ASN A 165 7.69 2.56 -11.15
C ASN A 165 6.83 2.91 -9.93
N ILE A 166 7.19 2.42 -8.73
CA ILE A 166 6.45 2.67 -7.50
C ILE A 166 6.48 4.16 -7.15
N LYS A 167 5.28 4.74 -7.05
CA LYS A 167 4.99 6.11 -6.61
C LYS A 167 4.46 6.16 -5.19
N PHE A 168 3.71 5.13 -4.79
CA PHE A 168 3.15 4.98 -3.45
C PHE A 168 3.62 3.67 -2.83
N LEU A 169 4.31 3.77 -1.71
CA LEU A 169 4.81 2.61 -0.96
C LEU A 169 4.29 2.67 0.48
N ASP A 170 3.54 1.65 0.90
CA ASP A 170 2.96 1.55 2.24
C ASP A 170 3.30 0.21 2.89
N LEU A 171 4.20 0.26 3.88
CA LEU A 171 4.76 -0.92 4.51
C LEU A 171 4.45 -0.90 5.99
N TYR A 172 3.82 -1.97 6.48
CA TYR A 172 3.41 -2.10 7.87
C TYR A 172 4.05 -3.33 8.51
N GLY A 173 4.32 -3.26 9.82
CA GLY A 173 4.81 -4.42 10.58
C GLY A 173 6.31 -4.69 10.40
N ILE A 174 7.10 -3.65 10.16
CA ILE A 174 8.53 -3.78 9.87
C ILE A 174 9.32 -4.17 11.11
N ASP A 175 10.06 -5.27 11.02
CA ASP A 175 11.01 -5.76 12.02
C ASP A 175 12.47 -5.54 11.57
N ASN A 176 13.42 -5.75 12.50
CA ASN A 176 14.85 -5.52 12.28
C ASN A 176 15.44 -6.29 11.09
N LEU A 177 14.89 -7.46 10.76
CA LEU A 177 15.47 -8.36 9.76
C LEU A 177 15.25 -7.88 8.32
N ILE A 178 14.30 -6.96 8.12
CA ILE A 178 13.90 -6.49 6.79
C ILE A 178 14.14 -4.99 6.58
N ILE A 179 14.69 -4.26 7.56
CA ILE A 179 14.94 -2.82 7.43
C ILE A 179 15.87 -2.53 6.24
N TYR A 180 17.04 -3.17 6.16
CA TYR A 180 17.98 -2.92 5.06
C TYR A 180 17.41 -3.30 3.68
N PRO A 181 16.74 -4.46 3.50
CA PRO A 181 15.98 -4.73 2.28
C PRO A 181 14.94 -3.65 1.93
N ILE A 182 14.23 -3.08 2.92
CA ILE A 182 13.28 -1.98 2.69
C ILE A 182 14.00 -0.70 2.27
N ILE A 183 15.11 -0.35 2.92
CA ILE A 183 15.94 0.81 2.55
C ILE A 183 16.43 0.66 1.10
N ASN A 184 16.88 -0.53 0.70
CA ASN A 184 17.28 -0.83 -0.67
C ASN A 184 16.11 -0.72 -1.67
N LEU A 185 14.91 -1.18 -1.28
CA LEU A 185 13.72 -1.01 -2.10
C LEU A 185 13.39 0.47 -2.32
N ILE A 186 13.39 1.29 -1.26
CA ILE A 186 13.13 2.73 -1.32
C ILE A 186 14.15 3.42 -2.24
N GLU A 187 15.42 3.13 -2.06
CA GLU A 187 16.51 3.64 -2.91
C GLU A 187 16.31 3.27 -4.39
N ASN A 188 15.91 2.03 -4.66
CA ASN A 188 15.66 1.54 -6.02
C ASN A 188 14.47 2.22 -6.70
N VAL A 189 13.43 2.63 -5.95
CA VAL A 189 12.24 3.30 -6.51
C VAL A 189 12.25 4.82 -6.34
N LYS A 190 13.32 5.39 -5.77
CA LYS A 190 13.39 6.80 -5.35
C LYS A 190 13.02 7.79 -6.44
N GLN A 191 13.36 7.52 -7.71
CA GLN A 191 13.09 8.44 -8.81
C GLN A 191 11.58 8.66 -9.06
N ASN A 192 10.75 7.69 -8.72
CA ASN A 192 9.30 7.72 -8.94
C ASN A 192 8.50 7.94 -7.64
N LEU A 193 9.12 7.69 -6.48
CA LEU A 193 8.45 7.70 -5.18
C LEU A 193 7.94 9.09 -4.82
N SER A 194 6.64 9.20 -4.54
CA SER A 194 5.96 10.45 -4.14
C SER A 194 5.28 10.34 -2.78
N TYR A 195 4.91 9.12 -2.38
CA TYR A 195 4.22 8.82 -1.13
C TYR A 195 4.90 7.63 -0.46
N LEU A 196 5.32 7.81 0.79
CA LEU A 196 5.94 6.75 1.59
C LEU A 196 5.26 6.67 2.95
N SER A 197 4.85 5.47 3.33
CA SER A 197 4.31 5.14 4.65
C SER A 197 5.06 3.94 5.20
N ILE A 198 5.63 4.09 6.39
CA ILE A 198 6.43 3.08 7.07
C ILE A 198 5.89 2.96 8.49
N SER A 199 5.45 1.77 8.87
CA SER A 199 5.11 1.43 10.25
C SER A 199 5.97 0.28 10.73
N THR A 200 6.68 0.49 11.85
CA THR A 200 7.37 -0.59 12.55
C THR A 200 6.36 -1.57 13.13
N CYS A 201 6.78 -2.81 13.36
CA CYS A 201 5.96 -3.75 14.12
C CYS A 201 5.70 -3.19 15.51
N ASN A 202 4.42 -3.11 15.86
CA ASN A 202 4.04 -3.32 17.24
C ASN A 202 4.11 -4.83 17.41
N ASN A 203 4.82 -5.34 18.42
CA ASN A 203 4.52 -6.67 18.93
C ASN A 203 3.05 -6.62 19.35
N ASN A 204 2.15 -6.96 18.44
CA ASN A 204 0.76 -6.64 18.63
C ASN A 204 0.21 -7.66 19.62
N PRO A 205 -0.29 -7.19 20.76
CA PRO A 205 -0.87 -8.04 21.75
C PRO A 205 -2.26 -8.44 21.25
N LEU A 206 -2.52 -9.74 21.07
CA LEU A 206 -3.83 -10.23 20.65
C LEU A 206 -4.90 -10.00 21.73
N THR A 207 -4.47 -9.62 22.94
CA THR A 207 -5.32 -9.34 24.11
C THR A 207 -4.91 -8.03 24.80
N TRP A 208 -5.82 -7.46 25.61
CA TRP A 208 -5.53 -6.30 26.45
C TRP A 208 -4.43 -6.58 27.52
N GLU A 209 -4.21 -7.85 27.87
CA GLU A 209 -3.15 -8.29 28.80
C GLU A 209 -1.78 -8.36 28.13
N ASP A 210 -1.71 -8.83 26.89
CA ASP A 210 -0.46 -8.84 26.11
C ASP A 210 0.07 -7.40 25.88
N TYR A 211 -0.79 -6.37 25.95
CA TYR A 211 -0.43 -4.96 25.77
C TYR A 211 0.49 -4.44 26.89
N PHE A 212 0.36 -4.99 28.09
CA PHE A 212 1.24 -4.68 29.21
C PHE A 212 2.62 -5.36 29.08
N TYR A 213 2.71 -6.47 28.35
CA TYR A 213 3.95 -7.26 28.17
C TYR A 213 4.63 -7.10 26.80
N SER A 214 3.95 -6.52 25.80
CA SER A 214 4.52 -6.22 24.48
C SER A 214 5.37 -4.94 24.44
N SER A 215 5.60 -4.33 25.61
CA SER A 215 6.48 -3.18 25.86
C SER A 215 7.96 -3.42 25.54
N TYR A 216 8.32 -4.64 25.13
CA TYR A 216 9.63 -4.96 24.54
C TYR A 216 9.55 -5.07 23.00
N GLY A 217 8.77 -4.20 22.35
CA GLY A 217 8.95 -3.91 20.93
C GLY A 217 10.39 -3.46 20.68
N ASP A 218 11.05 -4.05 19.69
CA ASP A 218 12.48 -3.89 19.45
C ASP A 218 12.83 -2.41 19.18
N THR A 219 13.26 -1.70 20.23
CA THR A 219 13.59 -0.27 20.19
C THR A 219 14.59 0.10 19.11
N GLU A 220 15.33 -0.89 18.61
CA GLU A 220 16.33 -0.76 17.57
C GLU A 220 15.71 -0.46 16.19
N CYS A 221 14.52 -1.00 15.87
CA CYS A 221 13.91 -0.80 14.54
C CYS A 221 13.71 0.68 14.19
N SER A 222 13.11 1.42 15.13
CA SER A 222 12.82 2.85 14.95
C SER A 222 14.11 3.65 14.81
N SER A 223 15.14 3.28 15.58
CA SER A 223 16.47 3.90 15.53
C SER A 223 17.15 3.66 14.18
N ILE A 224 17.22 2.41 13.71
CA ILE A 224 17.83 2.05 12.43
C ILE A 224 17.10 2.76 11.27
N ILE A 225 15.76 2.78 11.27
CA ILE A 225 14.99 3.49 10.24
C ILE A 225 15.36 4.98 10.23
N LEU A 226 15.34 5.66 11.38
CA LEU A 226 15.67 7.09 11.44
C LEU A 226 17.11 7.38 11.00
N GLN A 227 18.07 6.55 11.39
CA GLN A 227 19.48 6.75 11.02
C GLN A 227 19.73 6.57 9.51
N ASN A 228 19.02 5.66 8.85
CA ASN A 228 19.29 5.30 7.45
C ASN A 228 18.34 5.96 6.43
N LEU A 229 17.05 6.10 6.77
CA LEU A 229 16.01 6.49 5.80
C LEU A 229 16.27 7.85 5.17
N GLY A 230 16.76 8.82 5.95
CA GLY A 230 16.94 10.18 5.46
C GLY A 230 17.84 10.28 4.22
N GLN A 231 18.81 9.37 4.06
CA GLN A 231 19.77 9.36 2.95
C GLN A 231 19.18 8.77 1.65
N THR A 232 18.12 7.96 1.75
CA THR A 232 17.52 7.27 0.59
C THR A 232 16.24 7.91 0.08
N LEU A 233 15.75 8.95 0.78
CA LEU A 233 14.58 9.69 0.34
C LEU A 233 14.86 10.43 -0.99
N PRO A 234 13.86 10.54 -1.88
CA PRO A 234 13.98 11.44 -3.03
C PRO A 234 14.06 12.90 -2.60
N SER A 235 14.42 13.80 -3.52
CA SER A 235 14.46 15.25 -3.26
C SER A 235 13.09 15.86 -2.96
N LYS A 236 12.00 15.16 -3.30
CA LYS A 236 10.64 15.64 -3.04
C LYS A 236 9.70 14.47 -2.70
N LEU A 237 8.91 14.64 -1.64
CA LEU A 237 7.77 13.81 -1.30
C LEU A 237 6.50 14.64 -1.16
N GLU A 238 5.38 14.14 -1.68
CA GLU A 238 4.05 14.70 -1.41
C GLU A 238 3.53 14.25 -0.03
N TYR A 239 3.95 13.08 0.44
CA TYR A 239 3.57 12.51 1.73
C TYR A 239 4.66 11.59 2.30
N LEU A 240 5.01 11.79 3.57
CA LEU A 240 5.80 10.87 4.38
C LEU A 240 5.07 10.59 5.69
N HIS A 241 4.82 9.32 5.96
CA HIS A 241 4.26 8.85 7.23
C HIS A 241 5.21 7.87 7.90
N LEU A 242 5.56 8.16 9.14
CA LEU A 242 6.41 7.34 9.99
C LEU A 242 5.62 6.99 11.25
N SER A 243 5.22 5.74 11.38
CA SER A 243 4.61 5.19 12.60
C SER A 243 5.63 4.31 13.30
N LEU A 244 6.28 4.88 14.31
CA LEU A 244 7.44 4.29 14.99
C LEU A 244 7.08 3.89 16.42
N HIS A 245 7.79 2.93 17.00
CA HIS A 245 7.56 2.56 18.40
C HIS A 245 8.20 3.59 19.34
N HIS A 246 9.54 3.67 19.33
CA HIS A 246 10.33 4.53 20.21
C HIS A 246 11.19 5.53 19.41
N ILE A 247 11.03 6.84 19.63
CA ILE A 247 11.84 7.87 18.97
C ILE A 247 12.84 8.50 19.95
N LYS A 248 14.14 8.24 19.72
CA LYS A 248 15.24 8.97 20.38
C LYS A 248 15.47 10.30 19.67
N THR A 249 15.61 11.39 20.43
CA THR A 249 15.83 12.72 19.84
C THR A 249 17.10 12.78 18.99
N SER A 250 18.16 12.05 19.38
CA SER A 250 19.41 11.97 18.62
C SER A 250 19.24 11.32 17.24
N ASP A 251 18.49 10.21 17.17
CA ASP A 251 18.26 9.50 15.90
C ASP A 251 17.34 10.30 14.99
N PHE A 252 16.33 10.96 15.57
CA PHE A 252 15.46 11.86 14.82
C PHE A 252 16.22 13.06 14.26
N GLU A 253 17.18 13.60 15.01
CA GLU A 253 18.06 14.66 14.51
C GLU A 253 18.94 14.17 13.34
N ILE A 254 19.47 12.94 13.41
CA ILE A 254 20.21 12.31 12.30
C ILE A 254 19.31 12.19 11.06
N PHE A 255 18.08 11.68 11.22
CA PHE A 255 17.10 11.62 10.13
C PHE A 255 16.90 12.97 9.45
N LEU A 256 16.73 14.04 10.25
CA LEU A 256 16.48 15.38 9.75
C LEU A 256 17.68 16.02 9.06
N LYS A 257 18.90 15.74 9.54
CA LYS A 257 20.15 16.14 8.87
C LYS A 257 20.35 15.40 7.56
N ASN A 258 20.17 14.09 7.56
CA ASN A 258 20.37 13.25 6.38
C ASN A 258 19.33 13.53 5.27
N SER A 259 18.11 13.89 5.66
CA SER A 259 17.05 14.26 4.70
C SER A 259 17.08 15.73 4.28
N GLN A 260 18.09 16.52 4.64
CA GLN A 260 18.07 17.99 4.51
C GLN A 260 17.71 18.51 3.11
N ASP A 261 18.07 17.78 2.07
CA ASP A 261 17.83 18.12 0.67
C ASP A 261 16.48 17.58 0.13
N THR A 262 15.70 16.92 0.98
CA THR A 262 14.34 16.44 0.69
C THR A 262 13.30 17.44 1.17
N PHE A 263 12.46 17.90 0.23
CA PHE A 263 11.23 18.64 0.52
C PHE A 263 10.08 17.68 0.80
N ILE A 264 9.36 17.86 1.91
CA ILE A 264 8.24 17.00 2.28
C ILE A 264 6.97 17.83 2.43
N LYS A 265 5.99 17.66 1.55
CA LYS A 265 4.76 18.47 1.63
C LYS A 265 3.94 18.13 2.87
N LYS A 266 3.70 16.83 3.14
CA LYS A 266 2.97 16.36 4.33
C LYS A 266 3.85 15.38 5.10
N LEU A 267 4.20 15.72 6.32
CA LEU A 267 4.94 14.85 7.23
C LEU A 267 4.02 14.46 8.39
N LEU A 268 3.87 13.15 8.59
CA LEU A 268 3.08 12.59 9.67
C LEU A 268 3.98 11.68 10.50
N ILE A 269 4.13 11.98 11.78
CA ILE A 269 4.96 11.21 12.71
C ILE A 269 4.08 10.70 13.83
N TYR A 270 3.91 9.39 13.89
CA TYR A 270 3.30 8.72 15.01
C TYR A 270 4.34 7.97 15.82
N HIS A 271 4.24 8.08 17.14
CA HIS A 271 5.08 7.33 18.06
C HIS A 271 4.23 6.75 19.20
N ARG A 272 4.69 5.67 19.82
CA ARG A 272 4.13 5.19 21.09
C ARG A 272 4.89 5.81 22.27
N GLU A 273 6.21 5.82 22.16
CA GLU A 273 7.12 6.38 23.16
C GLU A 273 8.08 7.33 22.42
N SER A 274 8.24 8.56 22.88
CA SER A 274 9.26 9.44 22.33
C SER A 274 9.92 10.26 23.41
N GLN A 275 11.21 10.52 23.23
CA GLN A 275 11.85 11.65 23.86
C GLN A 275 11.27 12.94 23.27
N ASP A 276 11.44 14.07 23.97
CA ASP A 276 10.97 15.35 23.45
C ASP A 276 11.70 15.70 22.13
N ILE A 277 10.97 15.56 21.02
CA ILE A 277 11.44 15.88 19.67
C ILE A 277 11.02 17.29 19.23
N LEU A 278 10.18 17.99 20.01
CA LEU A 278 9.66 19.31 19.62
C LEU A 278 10.77 20.35 19.40
N PRO A 279 11.84 20.41 20.22
CA PRO A 279 12.98 21.30 19.94
C PRO A 279 13.62 21.01 18.58
N THR A 280 13.82 19.73 18.25
CA THR A 280 14.41 19.29 16.98
C THR A 280 13.48 19.61 15.80
N VAL A 281 12.18 19.40 15.94
CA VAL A 281 11.15 19.81 14.96
C VAL A 281 11.23 21.32 14.72
N LYS A 282 11.26 22.12 15.78
CA LYS A 282 11.36 23.58 15.68
C LYS A 282 12.61 24.00 14.92
N GLU A 283 13.76 23.42 15.24
CA GLU A 283 15.05 23.80 14.65
C GLU A 283 15.17 23.38 13.18
N TYR A 284 14.84 22.14 12.86
CA TYR A 284 15.15 21.55 11.55
C TYR A 284 13.98 21.56 10.57
N ILE A 285 12.74 21.64 11.04
CA ILE A 285 11.54 21.62 10.20
C ILE A 285 10.94 23.01 10.09
N MET A 286 10.60 23.64 11.23
CA MET A 286 9.89 24.92 11.25
C MET A 286 10.76 26.06 10.73
N LYS A 287 11.91 26.31 11.37
CA LYS A 287 12.83 27.40 10.97
C LYS A 287 13.33 27.28 9.54
N LYS A 288 13.49 26.04 9.05
CA LYS A 288 13.97 25.76 7.68
C LYS A 288 12.83 25.70 6.64
N GLU A 289 11.57 25.84 7.05
CA GLU A 289 10.37 25.75 6.20
C GLU A 289 10.35 24.49 5.29
N ARG A 290 10.90 23.35 5.76
CA ARG A 290 11.08 22.13 4.95
C ARG A 290 9.81 21.30 4.75
N VAL A 291 8.83 21.52 5.63
CA VAL A 291 7.56 20.79 5.65
C VAL A 291 6.39 21.76 5.56
N LYS A 292 5.42 21.49 4.68
CA LYS A 292 4.24 22.36 4.52
C LYS A 292 3.11 22.03 5.49
N TYR A 293 2.88 20.75 5.75
CA TYR A 293 1.89 20.24 6.70
C TYR A 293 2.56 19.23 7.61
N LEU A 294 2.56 19.49 8.90
CA LEU A 294 3.12 18.60 9.91
C LEU A 294 1.99 18.15 10.84
N ALA A 295 1.96 16.85 11.14
CA ALA A 295 1.27 16.34 12.31
C ALA A 295 2.14 15.32 13.06
N ILE A 296 2.11 15.43 14.38
CA ILE A 296 2.82 14.56 15.32
C ILE A 296 1.81 14.11 16.37
N GLY A 297 1.80 12.84 16.73
CA GLY A 297 0.87 12.33 17.74
C GLY A 297 1.06 10.87 18.11
N GLU A 298 0.23 10.37 19.01
CA GLU A 298 0.21 8.97 19.43
C GLU A 298 -1.03 8.27 18.85
N PRO A 299 -0.91 7.06 18.28
CA PRO A 299 -1.99 6.45 17.50
C PRO A 299 -3.18 5.91 18.33
N PHE A 300 -3.11 5.85 19.67
CA PHE A 300 -4.08 5.08 20.48
C PHE A 300 -4.61 5.73 21.77
N PHE A 301 -4.31 6.99 22.06
CA PHE A 301 -4.91 7.67 23.20
C PHE A 301 -5.98 8.68 22.75
N ASP A 302 -7.18 8.59 23.33
CA ASP A 302 -8.31 9.52 23.17
C ASP A 302 -7.95 10.98 23.53
N ALA A 303 -6.75 11.22 24.08
CA ALA A 303 -6.16 12.53 24.35
C ALA A 303 -4.92 12.81 23.49
N SER A 304 -4.84 12.28 22.26
CA SER A 304 -3.74 12.61 21.35
C SER A 304 -3.77 14.10 20.99
N THR A 305 -2.68 14.80 21.30
CA THR A 305 -2.48 16.17 20.81
C THR A 305 -2.03 16.08 19.35
N ILE A 306 -2.98 15.99 18.41
CA ILE A 306 -2.66 16.10 16.99
C ILE A 306 -2.44 17.57 16.67
N ILE A 307 -1.17 17.98 16.61
CA ILE A 307 -0.82 19.35 16.22
C ILE A 307 -0.87 19.44 14.69
N TYR A 308 -1.94 20.02 14.15
CA TYR A 308 -2.00 20.38 12.73
C TYR A 308 -1.37 21.76 12.52
N CYS A 309 -0.13 21.79 12.04
CA CYS A 309 0.47 23.04 11.58
C CYS A 309 0.07 23.29 10.12
N ASN A 310 -0.73 24.35 9.87
CA ASN A 310 -1.10 24.80 8.53
C ASN A 310 -0.71 26.28 8.35
N GLY A 311 0.40 26.55 7.66
CA GLY A 311 0.88 27.93 7.41
C GLY A 311 2.40 28.02 7.31
N LYS A 312 2.92 29.22 6.98
CA LYS A 312 4.35 29.52 7.17
C LYS A 312 4.65 29.43 8.67
N MET A 313 5.40 28.41 9.07
CA MET A 313 5.84 28.22 10.45
C MET A 313 6.95 29.25 10.74
N LYS A 314 6.57 30.50 11.04
CA LYS A 314 7.48 31.55 11.52
C LYS A 314 7.76 31.37 13.01
#